data_AF-A0A6J0TNR3-F1
#
_entry.id   AF-A0A6J0TNR3-F1
#
_cell.length_a   1.000
_cell.length_b   1.000
_cell.length_c   1.000
_cell.angle_alpha   90.00
_cell.angle_beta   90.00
_cell.angle_gamma   90.00
#
_symmetry.space_group_name_H-M   'P 1'
#
loop_
_entity.id
_entity.type
_entity.pdbx_description
1 polymer ?
#
loop_
_entity_poly.entity_id
_entity_poly.type
_entity_poly.pdbx_seq_one_letter_code
_entity_poly.pdbx_strand_id
1 'polypeptide(L)'
;MTTGPHSRATAPGWRRGLCDPAPGSGGGLGSEGAPGAAPAWLPLPETTGDGAASRGDPRGWQRRDRFARPAPRRACKVVASDVEIQRKIFTRSSQSSTERTPCQARLPAFGRAAPGRLLGRQGQRAGALRGSPLPRLRGYWELLGPRDSPRHGAPPPLSLNLCTFHICHEASVGRDPQIFLIVAPESQGVISGAVFLIILFCFIPVPFLSCFVEEQCKAFPHHEFVALIGALLAICCMIFLGFADDVLNLRWRHKLLLPTMASLPLLMVYFTNFGNTTIVVPKPFRMFLGLHMNLGILYYVYMGMLAVFCTNAINILAGINGLEAGQSLVIAASIITFNMIELNGDCRDDHIFSLYFMIPFFFTTLGLFYHNRYPSRAFVGDTFCYFAGMTFAVVGILGHFSKTMLLFFIPQVVNFIYSLPQLFHIIPCPRHRLPRFNPDTGKLEMSYSRFKSKSLSPLGTSILQVSEKFHLVEVHRGTDKDGEYTECNNMTLINLVIKILGPTHERTLTSLLLLLQVVGSIMAFSIRYQLVRLFYDV
;
A
#
# COMPACT_ATOMS: atom_id res chain seq x y z
N MET A 1 -59.12 16.84 -34.21
CA MET A 1 -58.31 15.64 -33.91
C MET A 1 -57.40 15.43 -35.12
N THR A 2 -56.08 15.40 -35.05
CA THR A 2 -55.12 15.55 -33.93
C THR A 2 -53.92 16.37 -34.43
N THR A 3 -53.30 17.14 -33.54
CA THR A 3 -52.12 17.96 -33.85
C THR A 3 -50.85 17.12 -33.97
N GLY A 4 -50.05 17.34 -35.01
CA GLY A 4 -48.68 16.83 -35.09
C GLY A 4 -47.74 17.90 -35.67
N PRO A 5 -46.71 18.32 -34.91
CA PRO A 5 -45.59 19.07 -35.48
C PRO A 5 -44.23 18.40 -35.23
N HIS A 6 -43.44 18.36 -36.31
CA HIS A 6 -41.99 18.58 -36.36
C HIS A 6 -41.01 17.78 -35.46
N SER A 7 -40.16 17.03 -36.16
CA SER A 7 -38.71 16.88 -35.94
C SER A 7 -38.19 16.68 -34.52
N ARG A 8 -37.74 15.44 -34.22
CA ARG A 8 -36.56 15.23 -33.37
C ARG A 8 -35.35 14.96 -34.23
N ALA A 9 -34.31 15.76 -34.04
CA ALA A 9 -33.02 15.56 -34.67
C ALA A 9 -32.41 14.21 -34.25
N THR A 10 -31.76 13.54 -35.18
CA THR A 10 -30.93 12.37 -34.93
C THR A 10 -29.76 12.75 -34.01
N ALA A 11 -29.80 12.30 -32.77
CA ALA A 11 -28.62 12.33 -31.90
C ALA A 11 -27.57 11.35 -32.45
N PRO A 12 -26.32 11.78 -32.69
CA PRO A 12 -25.33 10.92 -33.34
C PRO A 12 -24.80 9.85 -32.38
N GLY A 13 -24.56 8.65 -32.90
CA GLY A 13 -24.15 7.46 -32.13
C GLY A 13 -22.72 7.51 -31.59
N TRP A 14 -22.44 8.39 -30.63
CA TRP A 14 -21.17 8.51 -29.93
C TRP A 14 -21.31 8.08 -28.47
N ARG A 15 -21.00 6.81 -28.18
CA ARG A 15 -20.67 6.20 -26.88
C ARG A 15 -20.72 4.66 -27.02
N ARG A 16 -19.62 4.04 -27.44
CA ARG A 16 -19.37 2.59 -27.31
C ARG A 16 -17.87 2.32 -27.20
N GLY A 17 -17.32 2.44 -25.99
CA GLY A 17 -15.89 2.17 -25.75
C GLY A 17 -15.27 2.85 -24.52
N LEU A 18 -16.08 3.19 -23.50
CA LEU A 18 -15.62 3.89 -22.30
C LEU A 18 -15.26 2.96 -21.13
N CYS A 19 -15.23 1.65 -21.35
CA CYS A 19 -14.74 0.64 -20.41
C CYS A 19 -13.85 -0.36 -21.16
N ASP A 20 -12.98 -1.10 -20.46
CA ASP A 20 -12.40 -2.31 -21.04
C ASP A 20 -13.55 -3.29 -21.35
N PRO A 21 -13.73 -3.78 -22.59
CA PRO A 21 -15.02 -4.32 -23.00
C PRO A 21 -15.35 -5.68 -22.39
N ALA A 22 -16.48 -5.73 -21.70
CA ALA A 22 -17.29 -6.94 -21.56
C ALA A 22 -18.18 -7.09 -22.83
N PRO A 23 -18.13 -8.21 -23.57
CA PRO A 23 -18.99 -8.43 -24.73
C PRO A 23 -20.41 -8.84 -24.29
N GLY A 24 -21.42 -8.29 -24.97
CA GLY A 24 -22.81 -8.31 -24.51
C GLY A 24 -23.53 -9.65 -24.64
N SER A 25 -24.60 -9.79 -23.85
CA SER A 25 -25.66 -10.77 -24.06
C SER A 25 -26.50 -10.38 -25.29
N GLY A 26 -26.71 -11.34 -26.20
CA GLY A 26 -27.54 -11.17 -27.39
C GLY A 26 -28.30 -12.45 -27.69
N GLY A 27 -29.63 -12.40 -27.66
CA GLY A 27 -30.49 -13.53 -27.97
C GLY A 27 -31.41 -13.26 -29.16
N GLY A 28 -31.66 -14.30 -29.95
CA GLY A 28 -32.92 -14.48 -30.70
C GLY A 28 -32.93 -14.12 -32.19
N LEU A 29 -33.51 -15.05 -32.98
CA LEU A 29 -33.79 -15.10 -34.44
C LEU A 29 -32.62 -15.72 -35.24
N GLY A 30 -32.68 -16.93 -35.81
CA GLY A 30 -33.72 -17.60 -36.63
C GLY A 30 -33.22 -17.60 -38.10
N SER A 31 -33.22 -18.67 -38.91
CA SER A 31 -33.75 -20.06 -38.82
C SER A 31 -33.09 -20.97 -39.89
N GLU A 32 -33.41 -22.28 -39.87
CA GLU A 32 -33.20 -23.32 -40.92
C GLU A 32 -31.81 -23.99 -41.09
N GLY A 33 -31.83 -25.35 -41.21
CA GLY A 33 -30.66 -26.19 -41.53
C GLY A 33 -30.48 -27.41 -40.60
N ALA A 34 -31.07 -28.56 -40.94
CA ALA A 34 -30.97 -29.83 -40.18
C ALA A 34 -29.84 -30.75 -40.71
N PRO A 35 -29.62 -31.97 -40.15
CA PRO A 35 -28.72 -32.18 -39.02
C PRO A 35 -27.50 -33.06 -39.35
N GLY A 36 -26.37 -32.89 -38.64
CA GLY A 36 -25.14 -33.64 -38.90
C GLY A 36 -24.34 -33.99 -37.63
N ALA A 37 -24.40 -35.27 -37.25
CA ALA A 37 -23.43 -36.03 -36.45
C ALA A 37 -22.71 -35.35 -35.25
N ALA A 38 -23.25 -35.56 -34.05
CA ALA A 38 -22.45 -35.61 -32.82
C ALA A 38 -22.11 -37.08 -32.49
N PRO A 39 -20.90 -37.41 -32.02
CA PRO A 39 -20.57 -38.77 -31.58
C PRO A 39 -21.22 -39.11 -30.23
N ALA A 40 -21.81 -40.30 -30.15
CA ALA A 40 -22.17 -40.99 -28.91
C ALA A 40 -20.90 -41.25 -28.04
N TRP A 41 -20.94 -41.59 -26.75
CA TRP A 41 -21.80 -42.56 -26.05
C TRP A 41 -22.03 -42.13 -24.59
N LEU A 42 -23.27 -41.96 -24.10
CA LEU A 42 -24.29 -42.94 -23.67
C LEU A 42 -24.06 -43.57 -22.26
N PRO A 43 -24.85 -43.16 -21.25
CA PRO A 43 -25.02 -43.85 -19.96
C PRO A 43 -26.37 -44.60 -19.87
N LEU A 44 -26.41 -45.81 -19.30
CA LEU A 44 -27.62 -46.61 -18.99
C LEU A 44 -27.26 -47.72 -17.96
N PRO A 45 -28.22 -48.38 -17.26
CA PRO A 45 -29.23 -47.79 -16.36
C PRO A 45 -29.45 -48.63 -15.07
N GLU A 46 -30.44 -48.26 -14.26
CA GLU A 46 -30.96 -49.09 -13.15
C GLU A 46 -31.79 -50.30 -13.65
N THR A 47 -31.84 -51.37 -12.85
CA THR A 47 -32.90 -52.40 -12.92
C THR A 47 -33.36 -52.83 -11.52
N THR A 48 -34.68 -52.92 -11.35
CA THR A 48 -35.37 -53.45 -10.16
C THR A 48 -35.72 -54.93 -10.34
N GLY A 49 -35.70 -55.73 -9.26
CA GLY A 49 -36.20 -57.11 -9.29
C GLY A 49 -36.11 -57.87 -7.95
N ASP A 50 -37.25 -58.36 -7.49
CA ASP A 50 -37.56 -58.99 -6.19
C ASP A 50 -36.72 -60.22 -5.74
N GLY A 51 -36.74 -60.53 -4.43
CA GLY A 51 -36.18 -61.79 -3.90
C GLY A 51 -36.22 -61.96 -2.36
N ALA A 52 -37.30 -62.55 -1.84
CA ALA A 52 -37.68 -62.70 -0.42
C ALA A 52 -36.73 -63.47 0.55
N ALA A 53 -36.94 -63.21 1.87
CA ALA A 53 -36.81 -64.14 3.02
C ALA A 53 -35.40 -64.70 3.39
N SER A 54 -35.04 -65.04 4.64
CA SER A 54 -35.66 -64.90 5.98
C SER A 54 -34.66 -65.25 7.11
N ARG A 55 -34.88 -64.72 8.34
CA ARG A 55 -34.56 -65.28 9.68
C ARG A 55 -33.24 -66.07 9.91
N GLY A 56 -32.44 -65.66 10.90
CA GLY A 56 -31.44 -66.53 11.54
C GLY A 56 -30.54 -65.85 12.59
N ASP A 57 -30.73 -66.19 13.87
CA ASP A 57 -29.93 -65.76 15.04
C ASP A 57 -28.71 -66.75 15.26
N PRO A 58 -27.94 -66.76 16.37
CA PRO A 58 -26.62 -66.11 16.46
C PRO A 58 -25.47 -67.04 16.94
N ARG A 59 -24.31 -66.42 17.26
CA ARG A 59 -23.17 -66.93 18.08
C ARG A 59 -22.28 -68.02 17.46
N GLY A 60 -20.96 -67.82 17.48
CA GLY A 60 -20.02 -68.95 17.23
C GLY A 60 -18.54 -68.66 16.94
N TRP A 61 -17.79 -68.25 17.97
CA TRP A 61 -16.41 -68.72 18.27
C TRP A 61 -15.23 -68.69 17.26
N GLN A 62 -14.16 -68.00 17.71
CA GLN A 62 -12.74 -68.42 17.74
C GLN A 62 -11.83 -68.43 16.48
N ARG A 63 -10.84 -67.52 16.55
CA ARG A 63 -9.38 -67.69 16.38
C ARG A 63 -8.84 -68.70 15.34
N ARG A 64 -7.95 -68.19 14.47
CA ARG A 64 -6.61 -68.79 14.24
C ARG A 64 -5.56 -67.74 13.88
N ASP A 65 -4.34 -67.96 14.35
CA ASP A 65 -3.18 -67.07 14.24
C ASP A 65 -2.39 -67.25 12.92
N ARG A 66 -1.71 -66.20 12.43
CA ARG A 66 -0.23 -66.04 12.52
C ARG A 66 0.34 -64.86 11.69
N PHE A 67 1.29 -64.14 12.30
CA PHE A 67 2.45 -63.36 11.78
C PHE A 67 2.33 -62.64 10.41
N ALA A 68 2.57 -61.33 10.30
CA ALA A 68 3.87 -60.69 10.60
C ALA A 68 3.79 -59.19 10.95
N ARG A 69 4.86 -58.65 11.57
CA ARG A 69 5.09 -57.20 11.85
C ARG A 69 5.95 -56.57 10.73
N PRO A 70 5.89 -55.24 10.46
CA PRO A 70 6.58 -54.24 11.29
C PRO A 70 5.71 -53.04 11.74
N ALA A 71 6.24 -52.25 12.66
CA ALA A 71 5.64 -51.04 13.24
C ALA A 71 6.66 -49.87 13.17
N PRO A 72 6.37 -48.65 13.68
CA PRO A 72 5.16 -47.84 13.52
C PRO A 72 5.49 -46.43 12.94
N ARG A 73 4.48 -45.69 12.45
CA ARG A 73 4.54 -44.22 12.36
C ARG A 73 3.53 -43.57 13.31
N ARG A 74 3.91 -42.41 13.86
CA ARG A 74 3.34 -41.83 15.08
C ARG A 74 1.93 -41.28 14.84
N ALA A 75 0.97 -41.69 15.66
CA ALA A 75 -0.26 -40.93 15.89
C ALA A 75 -0.01 -39.96 17.06
N CYS A 76 -0.25 -38.66 16.83
CA CYS A 76 -0.41 -37.70 17.94
C CYS A 76 -1.91 -37.57 18.28
N LYS A 77 -2.22 -37.72 19.56
CA LYS A 77 -3.58 -37.59 20.08
C LYS A 77 -4.05 -36.14 20.01
N VAL A 78 -5.29 -35.94 19.57
CA VAL A 78 -6.08 -34.77 19.96
C VAL A 78 -6.55 -34.99 21.40
N VAL A 79 -6.17 -34.10 22.32
CA VAL A 79 -6.82 -33.93 23.63
C VAL A 79 -6.88 -32.43 23.92
N ALA A 80 -8.06 -31.95 24.32
CA ALA A 80 -8.31 -30.56 24.63
C ALA A 80 -7.72 -30.15 25.99
N SER A 81 -7.17 -28.93 26.07
CA SER A 81 -6.95 -28.22 27.33
C SER A 81 -6.57 -26.75 27.05
N ASP A 82 -7.56 -25.86 26.94
CA ASP A 82 -7.31 -24.40 26.88
C ASP A 82 -8.51 -23.54 27.34
N VAL A 83 -9.02 -23.80 28.56
CA VAL A 83 -10.04 -22.96 29.23
C VAL A 83 -9.57 -22.45 30.60
N GLU A 84 -8.54 -23.04 31.19
CA GLU A 84 -8.08 -22.72 32.56
C GLU A 84 -7.17 -21.48 32.66
N ILE A 85 -6.67 -20.95 31.53
CA ILE A 85 -5.71 -19.83 31.50
C ILE A 85 -6.41 -18.46 31.54
N GLN A 86 -7.57 -18.32 30.90
CA GLN A 86 -8.34 -17.06 30.87
C GLN A 86 -8.88 -16.64 32.26
N ARG A 87 -9.13 -17.60 33.16
CA ARG A 87 -9.73 -17.31 34.48
C ARG A 87 -8.75 -16.74 35.52
N LYS A 88 -7.44 -16.94 35.34
CA LYS A 88 -6.38 -16.45 36.26
C LYS A 88 -5.88 -15.03 35.99
N ILE A 89 -6.23 -14.44 34.85
CA ILE A 89 -5.85 -13.06 34.50
C ILE A 89 -6.90 -12.06 35.03
N PHE A 90 -8.18 -12.42 35.03
CA PHE A 90 -9.28 -11.51 35.40
C PHE A 90 -9.49 -11.32 36.91
N THR A 91 -8.79 -12.06 37.77
CA THR A 91 -8.92 -12.00 39.24
C THR A 91 -7.81 -11.19 39.93
N ARG A 92 -6.84 -10.64 39.18
CA ARG A 92 -5.75 -9.80 39.72
C ARG A 92 -5.92 -8.29 39.52
N SER A 93 -7.01 -7.84 38.89
CA SER A 93 -7.30 -6.43 38.61
C SER A 93 -8.19 -5.73 39.67
N SER A 94 -8.62 -6.42 40.73
CA SER A 94 -9.58 -5.90 41.72
C SER A 94 -8.99 -5.53 43.09
N GLN A 95 -7.66 -5.59 43.28
CA GLN A 95 -7.02 -5.40 44.60
C GLN A 95 -5.85 -4.39 44.62
N SER A 96 -5.83 -3.39 43.74
CA SER A 96 -4.85 -2.28 43.81
C SER A 96 -5.48 -0.92 43.50
N SER A 97 -6.45 -0.50 44.32
CA SER A 97 -7.12 0.81 44.16
C SER A 97 -7.50 1.47 45.50
N THR A 98 -6.62 1.40 46.49
CA THR A 98 -6.71 2.19 47.73
C THR A 98 -5.34 2.68 48.19
N GLU A 99 -4.90 3.81 47.64
CA GLU A 99 -4.21 4.87 48.40
C GLU A 99 -4.22 6.17 47.57
N ARG A 100 -4.71 7.26 48.16
CA ARG A 100 -4.75 8.60 47.54
C ARG A 100 -4.01 9.58 48.45
N THR A 101 -3.02 10.28 47.91
CA THR A 101 -2.62 11.62 48.37
C THR A 101 -2.09 12.42 47.17
N PRO A 102 -2.34 13.75 47.11
CA PRO A 102 -2.13 14.53 45.88
C PRO A 102 -0.79 15.29 45.90
N CYS A 103 -0.18 15.45 44.72
CA CYS A 103 0.90 16.43 44.50
C CYS A 103 0.55 17.33 43.31
N GLN A 104 0.63 18.64 43.53
CA GLN A 104 0.15 19.68 42.61
C GLN A 104 1.15 19.93 41.47
N ALA A 105 0.68 19.96 40.22
CA ALA A 105 1.42 20.56 39.10
C ALA A 105 0.94 22.01 38.90
N ARG A 106 1.86 22.98 39.01
CA ARG A 106 1.56 24.40 38.75
C ARG A 106 1.52 24.68 37.25
N LEU A 107 0.41 25.24 36.77
CA LEU A 107 0.32 25.89 35.46
C LEU A 107 0.94 27.31 35.53
N PRO A 108 1.80 27.73 34.58
CA PRO A 108 2.13 29.13 34.39
C PRO A 108 1.02 29.85 33.61
N ALA A 109 0.64 31.04 34.07
CA ALA A 109 -0.44 31.83 33.47
C ALA A 109 0.02 32.58 32.20
N PHE A 110 -0.81 32.57 31.15
CA PHE A 110 -0.63 33.41 29.97
C PHE A 110 -1.11 34.84 30.24
N GLY A 111 -0.18 35.75 30.52
CA GLY A 111 -0.43 37.19 30.54
C GLY A 111 -0.47 37.78 29.12
N ARG A 112 -1.58 38.42 28.74
CA ARG A 112 -1.68 39.20 27.49
C ARG A 112 -0.91 40.51 27.62
N ALA A 113 -0.13 40.88 26.60
CA ALA A 113 0.33 42.26 26.40
C ALA A 113 0.38 42.60 24.90
N ALA A 114 -0.15 43.78 24.57
CA ALA A 114 -0.08 44.45 23.27
C ALA A 114 0.42 45.90 23.51
N PRO A 115 0.85 46.65 22.48
CA PRO A 115 2.14 47.34 22.56
C PRO A 115 2.08 48.83 22.94
N GLY A 116 3.19 49.32 23.52
CA GLY A 116 3.45 50.74 23.81
C GLY A 116 4.85 51.17 23.34
N ARG A 117 4.95 52.37 22.76
CA ARG A 117 6.19 52.96 22.23
C ARG A 117 7.01 53.69 23.32
N LEU A 118 8.23 54.09 22.93
CA LEU A 118 8.95 55.35 23.26
C LEU A 118 10.28 55.25 24.06
N LEU A 119 11.37 55.49 23.31
CA LEU A 119 12.31 56.61 23.48
C LEU A 119 13.16 56.73 24.77
N GLY A 120 14.47 56.48 24.63
CA GLY A 120 15.45 57.56 24.82
C GLY A 120 16.52 57.47 25.93
N ARG A 121 17.71 58.01 25.58
CA ARG A 121 18.88 58.41 26.41
C ARG A 121 19.69 57.26 27.04
N GLN A 122 20.96 57.08 26.68
CA GLN A 122 22.16 57.91 26.91
C GLN A 122 22.66 57.94 28.37
N GLY A 123 23.91 57.52 28.58
CA GLY A 123 24.86 58.27 29.41
C GLY A 123 25.68 57.50 30.44
N GLN A 124 27.00 57.40 30.17
CA GLN A 124 28.10 57.46 31.16
C GLN A 124 28.26 56.30 32.19
N ARG A 125 29.44 56.09 32.82
CA ARG A 125 30.85 56.06 32.35
C ARG A 125 31.74 55.50 33.48
N ALA A 126 32.77 54.71 33.13
CA ALA A 126 34.01 54.47 33.90
C ALA A 126 33.97 53.75 35.28
N GLY A 127 35.06 53.01 35.58
CA GLY A 127 35.32 52.38 36.88
C GLY A 127 36.08 51.05 36.76
N ALA A 128 37.41 51.10 36.56
CA ALA A 128 38.24 49.91 36.38
C ALA A 128 38.98 49.49 37.66
N LEU A 129 39.26 48.19 37.83
CA LEU A 129 40.36 47.66 38.66
C LEU A 129 40.88 46.33 38.07
N ARG A 130 42.20 46.09 38.21
CA ARG A 130 42.94 44.97 37.57
C ARG A 130 43.01 43.71 38.45
N GLY A 131 43.13 42.54 37.83
CA GLY A 131 43.60 41.30 38.49
C GLY A 131 43.58 40.07 37.57
N SER A 132 44.74 39.43 37.36
CA SER A 132 44.93 38.26 36.47
C SER A 132 46.33 37.65 36.66
N PRO A 133 46.66 36.39 36.26
CA PRO A 133 45.83 35.18 36.03
C PRO A 133 46.48 33.88 36.61
N LEU A 134 46.06 32.68 36.12
CA LEU A 134 46.70 31.31 36.17
C LEU A 134 46.03 30.27 37.14
N PRO A 135 46.19 28.93 36.92
CA PRO A 135 46.02 28.21 35.64
C PRO A 135 45.35 26.81 35.73
N ARG A 136 44.94 26.28 34.55
CA ARG A 136 44.88 24.86 34.07
C ARG A 136 44.62 23.70 35.06
N LEU A 137 43.74 22.79 34.62
CA LEU A 137 44.09 21.36 34.47
C LEU A 137 43.24 20.69 33.35
N ARG A 138 43.87 19.80 32.58
CA ARG A 138 43.27 19.01 31.47
C ARG A 138 43.67 17.55 31.72
N GLY A 139 42.72 16.61 31.68
CA GLY A 139 42.96 15.18 31.94
C GLY A 139 42.40 14.29 30.83
N TYR A 140 43.23 13.38 30.33
CA TYR A 140 42.88 12.31 29.38
C TYR A 140 42.18 11.14 30.07
N TRP A 141 41.45 10.31 29.32
CA TRP A 141 41.79 8.88 29.15
C TRP A 141 41.03 8.25 27.96
N GLU A 142 41.75 7.50 27.14
CA GLU A 142 41.22 6.66 26.05
C GLU A 142 41.08 5.19 26.50
N LEU A 143 40.56 4.34 25.60
CA LEU A 143 40.84 2.89 25.50
C LEU A 143 40.48 2.00 26.71
N LEU A 144 39.54 1.05 26.49
CA LEU A 144 39.78 -0.39 26.76
C LEU A 144 38.61 -1.29 26.29
N GLY A 145 38.97 -2.26 25.45
CA GLY A 145 38.35 -3.58 25.30
C GLY A 145 39.46 -4.55 24.85
N PRO A 146 39.24 -5.88 24.72
CA PRO A 146 38.04 -6.68 24.96
C PRO A 146 38.28 -7.80 26.02
N ARG A 147 37.25 -8.63 26.36
CA ARG A 147 37.45 -9.99 26.93
C ARG A 147 36.19 -10.87 27.00
N ASP A 148 36.44 -12.18 27.05
CA ASP A 148 35.47 -13.28 26.92
C ASP A 148 35.46 -14.24 28.16
N SER A 149 34.41 -15.03 28.44
CA SER A 149 33.06 -15.01 27.84
C SER A 149 31.91 -15.20 28.85
N PRO A 150 31.57 -16.40 29.38
CA PRO A 150 30.14 -16.69 29.49
C PRO A 150 29.63 -16.94 30.92
N ARG A 151 28.45 -16.40 31.25
CA ARG A 151 27.57 -16.92 32.30
C ARG A 151 26.10 -16.85 31.88
N HIS A 152 25.35 -17.90 32.25
CA HIS A 152 23.92 -18.02 31.99
C HIS A 152 23.11 -16.86 32.61
N GLY A 153 22.18 -16.31 31.83
CA GLY A 153 21.16 -15.35 32.25
C GLY A 153 19.89 -15.59 31.44
N ALA A 154 18.73 -15.29 32.03
CA ALA A 154 17.41 -15.58 31.46
C ALA A 154 17.18 -14.91 30.08
N PRO A 155 16.27 -15.45 29.23
CA PRO A 155 15.82 -14.72 28.06
C PRO A 155 15.21 -13.38 28.49
N PRO A 156 15.48 -12.27 27.77
CA PRO A 156 14.84 -11.00 28.06
C PRO A 156 13.32 -11.13 27.87
N PRO A 157 12.50 -10.38 28.63
CA PRO A 157 11.06 -10.39 28.41
C PRO A 157 10.76 -9.91 26.98
N LEU A 158 9.82 -10.56 26.30
CA LEU A 158 9.23 -10.02 25.07
C LEU A 158 8.43 -8.76 25.42
N SER A 159 9.11 -7.62 25.52
CA SER A 159 8.47 -6.33 25.31
C SER A 159 8.11 -6.23 23.83
N LEU A 160 6.82 -6.43 23.51
CA LEU A 160 6.28 -5.89 22.26
C LEU A 160 6.40 -4.37 22.36
N ASN A 161 7.47 -3.82 21.78
CA ASN A 161 7.59 -2.39 21.54
C ASN A 161 6.57 -2.03 20.46
N LEU A 162 5.33 -1.78 20.89
CA LEU A 162 4.18 -1.45 20.04
C LEU A 162 4.27 -0.05 19.40
N CYS A 163 5.41 0.62 19.57
CA CYS A 163 5.75 1.90 18.97
C CYS A 163 7.14 1.80 18.36
N THR A 164 7.19 1.48 17.06
CA THR A 164 8.32 1.89 16.23
C THR A 164 8.33 3.43 16.23
N PHE A 165 9.50 4.01 16.37
CA PHE A 165 9.68 5.43 16.64
C PHE A 165 10.69 6.01 15.66
N HIS A 166 10.19 6.74 14.65
CA HIS A 166 11.05 7.34 13.64
C HIS A 166 11.48 8.76 14.02
N ILE A 167 12.73 9.11 13.72
CA ILE A 167 13.33 10.40 14.08
C ILE A 167 12.80 11.49 13.14
N CYS A 168 12.14 12.51 13.70
CA CYS A 168 11.79 13.73 12.99
C CYS A 168 12.90 14.78 13.20
N HIS A 169 13.55 15.26 12.13
CA HIS A 169 14.55 16.32 12.21
C HIS A 169 13.87 17.70 12.19
N GLU A 170 13.53 18.23 13.36
CA GLU A 170 13.09 19.62 13.50
C GLU A 170 14.27 20.52 13.91
N ALA A 171 14.83 21.25 12.95
CA ALA A 171 15.89 22.22 13.20
C ALA A 171 15.27 23.59 13.58
N SER A 172 15.15 23.86 14.88
CA SER A 172 14.76 25.20 15.36
C SER A 172 15.88 26.21 15.12
N VAL A 173 15.63 27.21 14.26
CA VAL A 173 16.54 28.35 14.05
C VAL A 173 16.46 29.28 15.27
N GLY A 174 17.26 29.00 16.30
CA GLY A 174 17.17 29.68 17.58
C GLY A 174 18.42 29.59 18.46
N ARG A 175 19.54 30.19 18.02
CA ARG A 175 20.79 30.54 18.75
C ARG A 175 21.53 29.45 19.57
N ASP A 176 20.98 28.25 19.75
CA ASP A 176 21.69 27.05 20.22
C ASP A 176 21.21 25.84 19.40
N PRO A 177 22.09 25.10 18.69
CA PRO A 177 21.69 23.98 17.84
C PRO A 177 21.47 22.69 18.66
N GLN A 178 20.53 22.70 19.59
CA GLN A 178 19.96 21.46 20.13
C GLN A 178 18.90 20.94 19.17
N ILE A 179 19.27 19.95 18.36
CA ILE A 179 18.32 19.15 17.58
C ILE A 179 17.46 18.37 18.58
N PHE A 180 16.26 18.88 18.87
CA PHE A 180 15.27 18.12 19.62
C PHE A 180 14.81 16.94 18.75
N LEU A 181 15.25 15.73 19.09
CA LEU A 181 14.67 14.50 18.55
C LEU A 181 13.24 14.39 19.07
N ILE A 182 12.28 14.96 18.34
CA ILE A 182 10.87 14.66 18.54
C ILE A 182 10.63 13.26 18.00
N VAL A 183 10.47 12.34 18.93
CA VAL A 183 10.03 10.97 18.67
C VAL A 183 8.55 11.03 18.26
N ALA A 184 8.29 10.87 16.97
CA ALA A 184 6.93 10.85 16.43
C ALA A 184 6.40 9.40 16.35
N PRO A 185 5.11 9.16 16.65
CA PRO A 185 4.50 7.84 16.56
C PRO A 185 4.43 7.38 15.10
N GLU A 186 4.82 6.13 14.86
CA GLU A 186 4.78 5.48 13.55
C GLU A 186 3.48 4.65 13.38
N SER A 187 3.30 4.05 12.19
CA SER A 187 2.17 3.17 11.85
C SER A 187 0.78 3.77 12.05
N GLN A 188 0.65 5.10 12.06
CA GLN A 188 -0.65 5.78 12.29
C GLN A 188 -1.67 5.52 11.16
N GLY A 189 -1.21 4.95 10.04
CA GLY A 189 -2.05 4.33 9.01
C GLY A 189 -3.05 3.29 9.57
N VAL A 190 -2.70 2.59 10.65
CA VAL A 190 -3.59 1.61 11.29
C VAL A 190 -4.88 2.25 11.82
N ILE A 191 -4.81 3.49 12.32
CA ILE A 191 -5.97 4.21 12.84
C ILE A 191 -6.89 4.64 11.68
N SER A 192 -6.33 5.23 10.62
CA SER A 192 -7.11 5.56 9.42
C SER A 192 -7.72 4.34 8.73
N GLY A 193 -7.01 3.21 8.72
CA GLY A 193 -7.48 1.94 8.18
C GLY A 193 -8.60 1.33 9.04
N ALA A 194 -8.48 1.37 10.37
CA ALA A 194 -9.53 0.92 11.28
C ALA A 194 -10.81 1.77 11.14
N VAL A 195 -10.68 3.11 11.10
CA VAL A 195 -11.82 4.01 10.87
C VAL A 195 -12.46 3.76 9.51
N PHE A 196 -11.66 3.52 8.47
CA PHE A 196 -12.14 3.15 7.13
C PHE A 196 -12.95 1.85 7.14
N LEU A 197 -12.46 0.80 7.80
CA LEU A 197 -13.18 -0.47 7.93
C LEU A 197 -14.49 -0.29 8.72
N ILE A 198 -14.49 0.47 9.81
CA ILE A 198 -15.72 0.76 10.58
C ILE A 198 -16.75 1.49 9.72
N ILE A 199 -16.35 2.54 8.99
CA ILE A 199 -17.23 3.28 8.07
C ILE A 199 -17.85 2.32 7.05
N LEU A 200 -17.05 1.47 6.42
CA LEU A 200 -17.55 0.55 5.40
C LEU A 200 -18.39 -0.58 5.99
N PHE A 201 -18.08 -1.11 7.17
CA PHE A 201 -18.93 -2.10 7.85
C PHE A 201 -20.31 -1.52 8.19
N CYS A 202 -20.38 -0.26 8.64
CA CYS A 202 -21.66 0.44 8.83
C CYS A 202 -22.35 0.78 7.50
N PHE A 203 -21.60 0.93 6.40
CA PHE A 203 -22.13 1.21 5.07
C PHE A 203 -22.64 -0.03 4.31
N ILE A 204 -22.20 -1.25 4.66
CA ILE A 204 -22.61 -2.50 3.97
C ILE A 204 -24.11 -2.60 3.69
N PRO A 205 -25.04 -2.27 4.61
CA PRO A 205 -26.47 -2.37 4.33
C PRO A 205 -27.00 -1.31 3.35
N VAL A 206 -26.30 -0.18 3.17
CA VAL A 206 -26.80 1.01 2.47
C VAL A 206 -27.07 0.75 0.98
N PRO A 207 -26.17 0.13 0.19
CA PRO A 207 -26.45 -0.25 -1.19
C PRO A 207 -27.64 -1.20 -1.36
N PHE A 208 -27.97 -1.97 -0.32
CA PHE A 208 -29.01 -3.00 -0.34
C PHE A 208 -30.30 -2.60 0.39
N LEU A 209 -30.45 -1.32 0.77
CA LEU A 209 -31.60 -0.84 1.56
C LEU A 209 -32.95 -1.11 0.87
N SER A 210 -33.04 -1.02 -0.46
CA SER A 210 -34.27 -1.39 -1.19
C SER A 210 -34.67 -2.85 -0.92
N CYS A 211 -33.71 -3.76 -0.79
CA CYS A 211 -33.98 -5.16 -0.43
C CYS A 211 -34.26 -5.41 1.06
N PHE A 212 -34.01 -4.44 1.93
CA PHE A 212 -34.33 -4.53 3.37
C PHE A 212 -35.59 -3.73 3.76
N VAL A 213 -35.97 -2.71 2.99
CA VAL A 213 -37.03 -1.74 3.33
C VAL A 213 -38.23 -1.82 2.39
N GLU A 214 -38.02 -2.15 1.11
CA GLU A 214 -39.11 -2.29 0.13
C GLU A 214 -39.48 -3.77 -0.05
N GLU A 215 -40.77 -4.09 0.02
CA GLU A 215 -41.29 -5.47 -0.13
C GLU A 215 -41.08 -6.08 -1.54
N GLN A 216 -40.37 -5.39 -2.45
CA GLN A 216 -40.27 -5.74 -3.88
C GLN A 216 -38.96 -6.42 -4.30
N CYS A 217 -38.07 -6.77 -3.37
CA CYS A 217 -36.83 -7.48 -3.72
C CYS A 217 -37.08 -8.97 -4.02
N LYS A 218 -37.26 -9.28 -5.31
CA LYS A 218 -37.50 -10.66 -5.80
C LYS A 218 -36.35 -11.64 -5.53
N ALA A 219 -35.12 -11.15 -5.45
CA ALA A 219 -33.92 -11.90 -5.07
C ALA A 219 -32.84 -10.93 -4.60
N PHE A 220 -32.08 -11.29 -3.56
CA PHE A 220 -31.00 -10.46 -3.04
C PHE A 220 -29.80 -10.43 -4.02
N PRO A 221 -29.19 -9.25 -4.30
CA PRO A 221 -28.07 -9.10 -5.23
C PRO A 221 -26.74 -9.62 -4.63
N HIS A 222 -26.61 -10.94 -4.56
CA HIS A 222 -25.45 -11.61 -3.98
C HIS A 222 -24.12 -11.28 -4.67
N HIS A 223 -24.12 -10.94 -5.97
CA HIS A 223 -22.89 -10.64 -6.73
C HIS A 223 -22.19 -9.38 -6.20
N GLU A 224 -22.92 -8.27 -6.06
CA GLU A 224 -22.41 -7.01 -5.48
C GLU A 224 -22.03 -7.18 -4.01
N PHE A 225 -22.83 -7.90 -3.23
CA PHE A 225 -22.52 -8.18 -1.82
C PHE A 225 -21.23 -8.98 -1.66
N VAL A 226 -21.04 -10.05 -2.44
CA VAL A 226 -19.81 -10.85 -2.46
C VAL A 226 -18.61 -10.00 -2.88
N ALA A 227 -18.78 -9.11 -3.87
CA ALA A 227 -17.73 -8.19 -4.27
C ALA A 227 -17.34 -7.22 -3.14
N LEU A 228 -18.32 -6.62 -2.46
CA LEU A 228 -18.11 -5.70 -1.34
C LEU A 228 -17.39 -6.37 -0.16
N ILE A 229 -17.84 -7.57 0.23
CA ILE A 229 -17.25 -8.33 1.35
C ILE A 229 -15.85 -8.85 1.00
N GLY A 230 -15.62 -9.38 -0.21
CA GLY A 230 -14.31 -9.89 -0.62
C GLY A 230 -13.27 -8.77 -0.78
N ALA A 231 -13.69 -7.61 -1.30
CA ALA A 231 -12.89 -6.39 -1.32
C ALA A 231 -12.50 -5.93 0.09
N LEU A 232 -13.47 -5.85 1.01
CA LEU A 232 -13.22 -5.52 2.42
C LEU A 232 -12.29 -6.52 3.11
N LEU A 233 -12.43 -7.82 2.83
CA LEU A 233 -11.56 -8.85 3.38
C LEU A 233 -10.11 -8.66 2.89
N ALA A 234 -9.89 -8.41 1.59
CA ALA A 234 -8.57 -8.14 1.03
C ALA A 234 -7.91 -6.89 1.66
N ILE A 235 -8.68 -5.79 1.81
CA ILE A 235 -8.17 -4.55 2.43
C ILE A 235 -7.91 -4.73 3.93
N CYS A 236 -8.80 -5.41 4.67
CA CYS A 236 -8.63 -5.70 6.09
C CYS A 236 -7.40 -6.58 6.35
N CYS A 237 -7.23 -7.66 5.57
CA CYS A 237 -6.01 -8.48 5.60
C CYS A 237 -4.76 -7.64 5.31
N MET A 238 -4.84 -6.68 4.38
CA MET A 238 -3.69 -5.82 4.06
C MET A 238 -3.34 -4.83 5.17
N ILE A 239 -4.33 -4.18 5.80
CA ILE A 239 -4.10 -3.30 6.96
C ILE A 239 -3.44 -4.10 8.08
N PHE A 240 -3.94 -5.30 8.39
CA PHE A 240 -3.36 -6.18 9.41
C PHE A 240 -1.92 -6.60 9.07
N LEU A 241 -1.66 -7.00 7.83
CA LEU A 241 -0.32 -7.45 7.42
C LEU A 241 0.69 -6.32 7.32
N GLY A 242 0.26 -5.10 6.96
CA GLY A 242 1.13 -3.91 6.99
C GLY A 242 1.47 -3.48 8.42
N PHE A 243 0.51 -3.56 9.34
CA PHE A 243 0.77 -3.35 10.77
C PHE A 243 1.70 -4.43 11.35
N ALA A 244 1.54 -5.69 10.94
CA ALA A 244 2.46 -6.75 11.30
C ALA A 244 3.88 -6.53 10.71
N ASP A 245 4.00 -5.95 9.52
CA ASP A 245 5.30 -5.62 8.92
C ASP A 245 6.01 -4.47 9.67
N ASP A 246 5.28 -3.40 10.00
CA ASP A 246 5.80 -2.29 10.81
C ASP A 246 6.30 -2.73 12.21
N VAL A 247 5.56 -3.62 12.88
CA VAL A 247 5.90 -4.11 14.23
C VAL A 247 7.01 -5.17 14.19
N LEU A 248 6.98 -6.09 13.22
CA LEU A 248 7.91 -7.22 13.14
C LEU A 248 9.14 -6.97 12.25
N ASN A 249 9.17 -5.86 11.51
CA ASN A 249 10.22 -5.46 10.57
C ASN A 249 10.59 -6.59 9.60
N LEU A 250 9.63 -7.05 8.78
CA LEU A 250 9.78 -8.28 8.03
C LEU A 250 10.78 -8.13 6.86
N ARG A 251 11.47 -9.23 6.55
CA ARG A 251 12.41 -9.28 5.41
C ARG A 251 11.67 -9.02 4.08
N TRP A 252 12.34 -8.33 3.15
CA TRP A 252 11.80 -7.91 1.83
C TRP A 252 10.97 -8.98 1.09
N ARG A 253 11.35 -10.27 1.17
CA ARG A 253 10.60 -11.37 0.54
C ARG A 253 9.13 -11.43 0.98
N HIS A 254 8.84 -11.08 2.23
CA HIS A 254 7.47 -11.07 2.75
C HIS A 254 6.68 -9.85 2.22
N LYS A 255 7.35 -8.73 1.92
CA LYS A 255 6.72 -7.55 1.28
C LYS A 255 6.19 -7.84 -0.13
N LEU A 256 6.62 -8.94 -0.76
CA LEU A 256 6.05 -9.49 -2.01
C LEU A 256 5.00 -10.59 -1.74
N LEU A 257 5.27 -11.51 -0.82
CA LEU A 257 4.37 -12.63 -0.51
C LEU A 257 3.06 -12.19 0.18
N LEU A 258 3.13 -11.23 1.11
CA LEU A 258 1.98 -10.79 1.90
C LEU A 258 0.89 -10.12 1.04
N PRO A 259 1.20 -9.19 0.10
CA PRO A 259 0.18 -8.69 -0.83
C PRO A 259 -0.34 -9.73 -1.79
N THR A 260 0.49 -10.69 -2.22
CA THR A 260 0.03 -11.82 -3.03
C THR A 260 -1.03 -12.63 -2.26
N MET A 261 -0.77 -13.01 -1.01
CA MET A 261 -1.72 -13.77 -0.18
C MET A 261 -3.00 -12.97 0.14
N ALA A 262 -2.88 -11.69 0.48
CA ALA A 262 -4.02 -10.83 0.78
C ALA A 262 -4.87 -10.48 -0.44
N SER A 263 -4.35 -10.64 -1.66
CA SER A 263 -5.12 -10.48 -2.91
C SER A 263 -6.00 -11.69 -3.24
N LEU A 264 -5.82 -12.84 -2.58
CA LEU A 264 -6.58 -14.06 -2.91
C LEU A 264 -8.12 -13.91 -2.81
N PRO A 265 -8.71 -13.21 -1.81
CA PRO A 265 -10.15 -12.94 -1.79
C PRO A 265 -10.63 -12.15 -3.03
N LEU A 266 -9.85 -11.15 -3.45
CA LEU A 266 -10.11 -10.32 -4.64
C LEU A 266 -10.07 -11.17 -5.92
N LEU A 267 -9.08 -12.06 -6.06
CA LEU A 267 -8.98 -12.99 -7.18
C LEU A 267 -10.14 -14.00 -7.22
N MET A 268 -10.59 -14.49 -6.05
CA MET A 268 -11.72 -15.41 -5.95
C MET A 268 -13.05 -14.74 -6.32
N VAL A 269 -13.32 -13.53 -5.83
CA VAL A 269 -14.47 -12.72 -6.27
C VAL A 269 -14.46 -12.52 -7.78
N TYR A 270 -13.30 -12.16 -8.36
CA TYR A 270 -13.18 -11.96 -9.80
C TYR A 270 -13.53 -13.23 -10.58
N PHE A 271 -13.03 -14.38 -10.12
CA PHE A 271 -13.30 -15.68 -10.71
C PHE A 271 -14.78 -16.08 -10.64
N THR A 272 -15.47 -15.83 -9.52
CA THR A 272 -16.87 -16.21 -9.34
C THR A 272 -17.86 -15.27 -10.02
N ASN A 273 -17.56 -13.97 -10.09
CA ASN A 273 -18.53 -12.96 -10.51
C ASN A 273 -18.38 -12.57 -11.99
N PHE A 274 -17.14 -12.41 -12.47
CA PHE A 274 -16.87 -11.83 -13.80
C PHE A 274 -16.21 -12.82 -14.75
N GLY A 275 -15.19 -13.55 -14.28
CA GLY A 275 -14.50 -14.63 -15.02
C GLY A 275 -13.74 -14.21 -16.29
N ASN A 276 -13.94 -12.99 -16.82
CA ASN A 276 -13.37 -12.56 -18.09
C ASN A 276 -11.85 -12.38 -18.00
N THR A 277 -11.12 -13.13 -18.80
CA THR A 277 -9.64 -13.09 -18.87
C THR A 277 -9.12 -12.61 -20.23
N THR A 278 -10.01 -12.07 -21.06
CA THR A 278 -9.69 -11.54 -22.39
C THR A 278 -9.38 -10.05 -22.31
N ILE A 279 -8.21 -9.64 -22.81
CA ILE A 279 -7.83 -8.23 -22.95
C ILE A 279 -7.96 -7.78 -24.41
N VAL A 280 -8.26 -6.50 -24.62
CA VAL A 280 -8.10 -5.84 -25.93
C VAL A 280 -6.65 -5.41 -26.09
N VAL A 281 -6.07 -5.77 -27.24
CA VAL A 281 -4.70 -5.41 -27.61
C VAL A 281 -4.68 -3.99 -28.19
N PRO A 282 -3.78 -3.09 -27.73
CA PRO A 282 -3.61 -1.76 -28.32
C PRO A 282 -3.16 -1.84 -29.77
N LYS A 283 -3.66 -0.92 -30.62
CA LYS A 283 -3.41 -0.83 -32.07
C LYS A 283 -1.99 -1.20 -32.53
N PRO A 284 -0.89 -0.66 -31.93
CA PRO A 284 0.47 -0.99 -32.36
C PRO A 284 0.85 -2.47 -32.25
N PHE A 285 0.25 -3.22 -31.32
CA PHE A 285 0.59 -4.62 -31.05
C PHE A 285 -0.35 -5.62 -31.74
N ARG A 286 -1.45 -5.16 -32.33
CA ARG A 286 -2.46 -6.04 -32.96
C ARG A 286 -1.93 -6.84 -34.15
N MET A 287 -0.92 -6.33 -34.85
CA MET A 287 -0.23 -7.05 -35.92
C MET A 287 0.38 -8.37 -35.45
N PHE A 288 0.85 -8.42 -34.20
CA PHE A 288 1.51 -9.60 -33.63
C PHE A 288 0.58 -10.44 -32.75
N LEU A 289 -0.38 -9.82 -32.08
CA LEU A 289 -1.16 -10.43 -30.98
C LEU A 289 -2.67 -10.53 -31.26
N GLY A 290 -3.14 -10.06 -32.42
CA GLY A 290 -4.58 -10.00 -32.75
C GLY A 290 -5.31 -8.84 -32.05
N LEU A 291 -6.63 -8.78 -32.20
CA LEU A 291 -7.49 -7.75 -31.57
C LEU A 291 -7.77 -8.05 -30.10
N HIS A 292 -8.05 -9.32 -29.80
CA HIS A 292 -8.38 -9.83 -28.47
C HIS A 292 -7.40 -10.95 -28.11
N MET A 293 -6.87 -10.92 -26.90
CA MET A 293 -6.00 -11.97 -26.37
C MET A 293 -6.58 -12.50 -25.06
N ASN A 294 -6.84 -13.81 -24.99
CA ASN A 294 -7.18 -14.48 -23.75
C ASN A 294 -5.91 -14.84 -22.97
N LEU A 295 -5.75 -14.28 -21.77
CA LEU A 295 -4.59 -14.51 -20.89
C LEU A 295 -4.81 -15.70 -19.94
N GLY A 296 -6.06 -16.12 -19.72
CA GLY A 296 -6.42 -17.15 -18.75
C GLY A 296 -5.78 -16.90 -17.38
N ILE A 297 -4.99 -17.87 -16.90
CA ILE A 297 -4.29 -17.79 -15.61
C ILE A 297 -3.32 -16.59 -15.51
N LEU A 298 -2.75 -16.12 -16.62
CA LEU A 298 -1.84 -14.96 -16.61
C LEU A 298 -2.57 -13.66 -16.25
N TYR A 299 -3.89 -13.59 -16.45
CA TYR A 299 -4.70 -12.45 -16.01
C TYR A 299 -4.83 -12.42 -14.48
N TYR A 300 -4.98 -13.58 -13.84
CA TYR A 300 -4.96 -13.69 -12.38
C TYR A 300 -3.59 -13.38 -11.78
N VAL A 301 -2.50 -13.81 -12.45
CA VAL A 301 -1.13 -13.41 -12.08
C VAL A 301 -0.96 -11.90 -12.20
N TYR A 302 -1.46 -11.28 -13.27
CA TYR A 302 -1.48 -9.82 -13.43
C TYR A 302 -2.23 -9.12 -12.29
N MET A 303 -3.43 -9.58 -11.93
CA MET A 303 -4.20 -8.98 -10.82
C MET A 303 -3.49 -9.09 -9.47
N GLY A 304 -2.90 -10.25 -9.15
CA GLY A 304 -2.10 -10.43 -7.93
C GLY A 304 -0.86 -9.53 -7.93
N MET A 305 -0.13 -9.47 -9.04
CA MET A 305 1.03 -8.59 -9.20
C MET A 305 0.67 -7.10 -9.21
N LEU A 306 -0.54 -6.73 -9.63
CA LEU A 306 -1.05 -5.36 -9.55
C LEU A 306 -1.23 -4.93 -8.09
N ALA A 307 -1.78 -5.81 -7.24
CA ALA A 307 -1.86 -5.55 -5.80
C ALA A 307 -0.47 -5.42 -5.15
N VAL A 308 0.46 -6.34 -5.48
CA VAL A 308 1.87 -6.26 -5.03
C VAL A 308 2.56 -4.98 -5.50
N PHE A 309 2.31 -4.57 -6.74
CA PHE A 309 2.86 -3.33 -7.30
C PHE A 309 2.31 -2.11 -6.59
N CYS A 310 0.99 -1.96 -6.44
CA CYS A 310 0.39 -0.75 -5.88
C CYS A 310 0.85 -0.50 -4.43
N THR A 311 0.96 -1.54 -3.59
CA THR A 311 1.44 -1.40 -2.21
C THR A 311 2.91 -1.02 -2.13
N ASN A 312 3.77 -1.71 -2.89
CA ASN A 312 5.21 -1.46 -2.86
C ASN A 312 5.60 -0.17 -3.58
N ALA A 313 4.90 0.24 -4.65
CA ALA A 313 5.26 1.41 -5.45
C ALA A 313 5.03 2.73 -4.71
N ILE A 314 3.97 2.82 -3.88
CA ILE A 314 3.78 3.92 -2.92
C ILE A 314 4.89 3.86 -1.86
N ASN A 315 5.18 2.67 -1.32
CA ASN A 315 6.14 2.50 -0.23
C ASN A 315 7.60 2.84 -0.60
N ILE A 316 8.01 2.66 -1.87
CA ILE A 316 9.35 3.07 -2.34
C ILE A 316 9.40 4.55 -2.77
N LEU A 317 8.27 5.26 -2.80
CA LEU A 317 8.16 6.70 -3.07
C LEU A 317 7.76 7.43 -1.78
N ALA A 318 8.58 7.26 -0.75
CA ALA A 318 8.28 7.60 0.64
C ALA A 318 9.48 8.23 1.37
N GLY A 319 9.26 8.64 2.62
CA GLY A 319 10.27 9.09 3.58
C GLY A 319 10.62 10.57 3.52
N ILE A 320 9.71 11.40 3.01
CA ILE A 320 9.66 12.84 3.32
C ILE A 320 8.25 13.21 3.78
N ASN A 321 8.17 14.13 4.73
CA ASN A 321 6.97 14.49 5.47
C ASN A 321 5.77 14.85 4.56
N GLY A 322 4.74 14.01 4.60
CA GLY A 322 3.47 14.17 3.88
C GLY A 322 3.39 13.50 2.50
N LEU A 323 4.43 12.82 2.02
CA LEU A 323 4.47 12.32 0.65
C LEU A 323 3.57 11.10 0.41
N GLU A 324 3.52 10.16 1.33
CA GLU A 324 2.80 8.87 1.21
C GLU A 324 1.28 9.10 1.23
N ALA A 325 0.79 9.80 2.25
CA ALA A 325 -0.62 10.18 2.36
C ALA A 325 -1.00 11.21 1.28
N GLY A 326 -0.12 12.17 0.98
CA GLY A 326 -0.37 13.20 -0.03
C GLY A 326 -0.53 12.65 -1.45
N GLN A 327 0.37 11.76 -1.90
CA GLN A 327 0.27 11.19 -3.25
C GLN A 327 -0.99 10.31 -3.36
N SER A 328 -1.32 9.58 -2.29
CA SER A 328 -2.52 8.74 -2.21
C SER A 328 -3.80 9.57 -2.25
N LEU A 329 -3.83 10.76 -1.63
CA LEU A 329 -4.96 11.69 -1.75
C LEU A 329 -5.17 12.18 -3.18
N VAL A 330 -4.10 12.51 -3.91
CA VAL A 330 -4.20 12.95 -5.31
C VAL A 330 -4.68 11.80 -6.21
N ILE A 331 -4.18 10.58 -6.01
CA ILE A 331 -4.64 9.39 -6.74
C ILE A 331 -6.12 9.11 -6.44
N ALA A 332 -6.53 9.11 -5.17
CA ALA A 332 -7.92 8.90 -4.77
C ALA A 332 -8.85 9.98 -5.34
N ALA A 333 -8.49 11.26 -5.27
CA ALA A 333 -9.25 12.36 -5.90
C ALA A 333 -9.34 12.21 -7.42
N SER A 334 -8.31 11.66 -8.07
CA SER A 334 -8.31 11.38 -9.51
C SER A 334 -9.28 10.24 -9.85
N ILE A 335 -9.27 9.15 -9.07
CA ILE A 335 -10.20 8.03 -9.25
C ILE A 335 -11.65 8.46 -8.95
N ILE A 336 -11.89 9.25 -7.90
CA ILE A 336 -13.23 9.83 -7.61
C ILE A 336 -13.70 10.69 -8.79
N THR A 337 -12.87 11.61 -9.28
CA THR A 337 -13.20 12.46 -10.44
C THR A 337 -13.49 11.61 -11.68
N PHE A 338 -12.68 10.59 -11.95
CA PHE A 338 -12.89 9.65 -13.06
C PHE A 338 -14.23 8.92 -12.94
N ASN A 339 -14.51 8.29 -11.80
CA ASN A 339 -15.78 7.62 -11.56
C ASN A 339 -16.97 8.57 -11.75
N MET A 340 -16.92 9.79 -11.20
CA MET A 340 -17.99 10.79 -11.31
C MET A 340 -18.28 11.20 -12.76
N ILE A 341 -17.27 11.18 -13.65
CA ILE A 341 -17.46 11.40 -15.09
C ILE A 341 -18.15 10.19 -15.73
N GLU A 342 -17.67 8.98 -15.44
CA GLU A 342 -18.18 7.73 -16.01
C GLU A 342 -19.51 7.23 -15.40
N LEU A 343 -20.03 7.85 -14.32
CA LEU A 343 -21.37 7.57 -13.79
C LEU A 343 -22.50 7.78 -14.82
N ASN A 344 -22.24 8.56 -15.87
CA ASN A 344 -23.16 8.79 -17.00
C ASN A 344 -22.88 7.86 -18.20
N GLY A 345 -21.96 6.91 -18.05
CA GLY A 345 -21.56 5.93 -19.07
C GLY A 345 -22.18 4.55 -18.85
N ASP A 346 -21.71 3.59 -19.66
CA ASP A 346 -22.30 2.25 -19.73
C ASP A 346 -22.01 1.38 -18.49
N CYS A 347 -20.88 1.59 -17.81
CA CYS A 347 -20.42 0.78 -16.65
C CYS A 347 -20.66 1.47 -15.32
N ARG A 348 -21.85 2.08 -15.17
CA ARG A 348 -22.20 2.89 -13.99
C ARG A 348 -22.00 2.16 -12.67
N ASP A 349 -22.35 0.87 -12.60
CA ASP A 349 -22.32 0.09 -11.36
C ASP A 349 -20.89 -0.15 -10.86
N ASP A 350 -19.94 -0.40 -11.77
CA ASP A 350 -18.50 -0.51 -11.48
C ASP A 350 -17.93 0.78 -10.86
N HIS A 351 -18.35 1.94 -11.37
CA HIS A 351 -17.94 3.24 -10.88
C HIS A 351 -18.61 3.63 -9.56
N ILE A 352 -19.87 3.23 -9.35
CA ILE A 352 -20.56 3.34 -8.04
C ILE A 352 -19.84 2.48 -7.00
N PHE A 353 -19.55 1.21 -7.32
CA PHE A 353 -18.82 0.30 -6.45
C PHE A 353 -17.46 0.90 -6.04
N SER A 354 -16.71 1.44 -7.00
CA SER A 354 -15.44 2.12 -6.74
C SER A 354 -15.58 3.35 -5.83
N LEU A 355 -16.62 4.16 -6.02
CA LEU A 355 -16.89 5.33 -5.16
C LEU A 355 -17.17 4.95 -3.70
N TYR A 356 -17.82 3.80 -3.44
CA TYR A 356 -18.07 3.30 -2.08
C TYR A 356 -16.76 3.16 -1.29
N PHE A 357 -15.67 2.71 -1.89
CA PHE A 357 -14.36 2.60 -1.23
C PHE A 357 -13.57 3.92 -1.30
N MET A 358 -13.56 4.59 -2.44
CA MET A 358 -12.70 5.76 -2.65
C MET A 358 -13.09 6.97 -1.80
N ILE A 359 -14.38 7.19 -1.53
CA ILE A 359 -14.83 8.33 -0.73
C ILE A 359 -14.39 8.19 0.75
N PRO A 360 -14.67 7.09 1.47
CA PRO A 360 -14.12 6.86 2.81
C PRO A 360 -12.59 6.88 2.83
N PHE A 361 -11.93 6.25 1.85
CA PHE A 361 -10.46 6.24 1.76
C PHE A 361 -9.87 7.65 1.69
N PHE A 362 -10.46 8.53 0.87
CA PHE A 362 -10.03 9.92 0.75
C PHE A 362 -10.17 10.67 2.08
N PHE A 363 -11.31 10.57 2.76
CA PHE A 363 -11.54 11.32 4.01
C PHE A 363 -10.72 10.78 5.20
N THR A 364 -10.53 9.46 5.34
CA THR A 364 -9.67 8.92 6.41
C THR A 364 -8.19 9.23 6.15
N THR A 365 -7.75 9.20 4.89
CA THR A 365 -6.40 9.64 4.52
C THR A 365 -6.20 11.14 4.71
N LEU A 366 -7.23 11.97 4.49
CA LEU A 366 -7.16 13.41 4.72
C LEU A 366 -6.97 13.74 6.21
N GLY A 367 -7.65 12.98 7.09
CA GLY A 367 -7.42 13.03 8.53
C GLY A 367 -5.99 12.64 8.93
N LEU A 368 -5.43 11.57 8.34
CA LEU A 368 -4.04 11.18 8.55
C LEU A 368 -3.05 12.24 8.05
N PHE A 369 -3.27 12.77 6.84
CA PHE A 369 -2.44 13.80 6.22
C PHE A 369 -2.41 15.10 7.03
N TYR A 370 -3.49 15.45 7.73
CA TYR A 370 -3.49 16.61 8.64
C TYR A 370 -2.40 16.51 9.73
N HIS A 371 -2.10 15.31 10.22
CA HIS A 371 -1.04 15.05 11.20
C HIS A 371 0.33 14.69 10.58
N ASN A 372 0.34 14.16 9.36
CA ASN A 372 1.54 13.70 8.64
C ASN A 372 2.16 14.76 7.69
N ARG A 373 1.46 15.87 7.41
CA ARG A 373 2.04 16.99 6.63
C ARG A 373 3.16 17.71 7.41
N TYR A 374 4.15 18.25 6.71
CA TYR A 374 5.29 18.94 7.33
C TYR A 374 4.90 20.15 8.23
N PRO A 375 5.40 20.24 9.48
CA PRO A 375 6.24 19.25 10.18
C PRO A 375 5.40 18.08 10.74
N SER A 376 5.85 16.85 10.47
CA SER A 376 5.09 15.64 10.84
C SER A 376 4.97 15.45 12.34
N ARG A 377 3.74 15.20 12.79
CA ARG A 377 3.41 14.77 14.16
C ARG A 377 3.12 13.26 14.24
N ALA A 378 3.05 12.60 13.09
CA ALA A 378 2.68 11.20 12.93
C ALA A 378 3.31 10.67 11.63
N PHE A 379 3.89 9.47 11.68
CA PHE A 379 4.32 8.73 10.49
C PHE A 379 3.31 7.64 10.15
N VAL A 380 3.11 7.42 8.85
CA VAL A 380 2.02 6.57 8.35
C VAL A 380 2.33 5.06 8.46
N GLY A 381 3.61 4.70 8.39
CA GLY A 381 4.13 3.32 8.38
C GLY A 381 3.87 2.55 7.08
N ASP A 382 4.51 1.38 6.95
CA ASP A 382 4.22 0.38 5.90
C ASP A 382 2.71 0.06 5.89
N THR A 383 2.06 0.08 7.07
CA THR A 383 0.59 -0.10 7.24
C THR A 383 -0.21 0.75 6.26
N PHE A 384 0.11 2.04 6.12
CA PHE A 384 -0.63 2.93 5.24
C PHE A 384 -0.35 2.65 3.76
N CYS A 385 0.92 2.46 3.37
CA CYS A 385 1.30 2.18 1.99
C CYS A 385 0.62 0.89 1.49
N TYR A 386 0.52 -0.10 2.37
CA TYR A 386 -0.17 -1.37 2.13
C TYR A 386 -1.69 -1.17 2.03
N PHE A 387 -2.31 -0.48 3.00
CA PHE A 387 -3.72 -0.12 2.97
C PHE A 387 -4.11 0.62 1.67
N ALA A 388 -3.38 1.68 1.32
CA ALA A 388 -3.60 2.48 0.12
C ALA A 388 -3.48 1.65 -1.15
N GLY A 389 -2.34 0.95 -1.32
CA GLY A 389 -2.07 0.17 -2.53
C GLY A 389 -3.10 -0.94 -2.77
N MET A 390 -3.54 -1.66 -1.74
CA MET A 390 -4.59 -2.67 -1.89
C MET A 390 -5.96 -2.03 -2.16
N THR A 391 -6.30 -0.92 -1.50
CA THR A 391 -7.59 -0.24 -1.75
C THR A 391 -7.68 0.26 -3.19
N PHE A 392 -6.59 0.79 -3.76
CA PHE A 392 -6.51 1.11 -5.19
C PHE A 392 -6.62 -0.14 -6.07
N ALA A 393 -5.82 -1.17 -5.83
CA ALA A 393 -5.84 -2.39 -6.64
C ALA A 393 -7.23 -3.06 -6.65
N VAL A 394 -7.92 -3.10 -5.50
CA VAL A 394 -9.29 -3.61 -5.37
C VAL A 394 -10.27 -2.86 -6.28
N VAL A 395 -10.31 -1.53 -6.23
CA VAL A 395 -11.25 -0.77 -7.08
C VAL A 395 -10.85 -0.80 -8.55
N GLY A 396 -9.56 -0.84 -8.87
CA GLY A 396 -9.09 -0.95 -10.26
C GLY A 396 -9.40 -2.31 -10.88
N ILE A 397 -9.38 -3.39 -10.08
CA ILE A 397 -9.68 -4.75 -10.54
C ILE A 397 -11.18 -5.00 -10.64
N LEU A 398 -11.95 -4.73 -9.58
CA LEU A 398 -13.40 -4.99 -9.57
C LEU A 398 -14.20 -3.92 -10.33
N GLY A 399 -13.67 -2.71 -10.47
CA GLY A 399 -14.27 -1.66 -11.32
C GLY A 399 -13.79 -1.71 -12.78
N HIS A 400 -13.04 -2.75 -13.19
CA HIS A 400 -12.59 -2.94 -14.58
C HIS A 400 -11.81 -1.78 -15.23
N PHE A 401 -11.23 -0.86 -14.44
CA PHE A 401 -10.45 0.29 -14.93
C PHE A 401 -8.96 0.27 -14.53
N SER A 402 -8.41 -0.91 -14.17
CA SER A 402 -7.00 -1.12 -13.76
C SER A 402 -5.97 -0.45 -14.68
N LYS A 403 -6.21 -0.41 -16.00
CA LYS A 403 -5.37 0.33 -16.96
C LYS A 403 -5.36 1.84 -16.71
N THR A 404 -6.53 2.45 -16.53
CA THR A 404 -6.68 3.88 -16.19
C THR A 404 -6.09 4.18 -14.81
N MET A 405 -6.29 3.29 -13.83
CA MET A 405 -5.67 3.40 -12.51
C MET A 405 -4.14 3.44 -12.60
N LEU A 406 -3.52 2.58 -13.41
CA LEU A 406 -2.07 2.59 -13.62
C LEU A 406 -1.56 3.89 -14.27
N LEU A 407 -2.39 4.61 -15.04
CA LEU A 407 -2.05 5.96 -15.52
C LEU A 407 -2.07 6.99 -14.38
N PHE A 408 -2.95 6.87 -13.38
CA PHE A 408 -2.85 7.72 -12.17
C PHE A 408 -1.61 7.39 -11.34
N PHE A 409 -1.00 6.21 -11.51
CA PHE A 409 0.26 5.81 -10.86
C PHE A 409 1.53 6.22 -11.62
N ILE A 410 1.47 7.14 -12.60
CA ILE A 410 2.63 7.50 -13.43
C ILE A 410 3.90 7.85 -12.62
N PRO A 411 3.89 8.72 -11.58
CA PRO A 411 5.09 8.99 -10.78
C PRO A 411 5.62 7.78 -10.01
N GLN A 412 4.73 6.92 -9.52
CA GLN A 412 5.08 5.68 -8.82
C GLN A 412 5.73 4.67 -9.80
N VAL A 413 5.17 4.53 -11.00
CA VAL A 413 5.73 3.72 -12.10
C VAL A 413 7.12 4.24 -12.50
N VAL A 414 7.27 5.55 -12.69
CA VAL A 414 8.57 6.17 -13.01
C VAL A 414 9.59 5.95 -11.89
N ASN A 415 9.21 6.17 -10.62
CA ASN A 415 10.09 5.93 -9.47
C ASN A 415 10.49 4.45 -9.35
N PHE A 416 9.55 3.53 -9.61
CA PHE A 416 9.79 2.08 -9.60
C PHE A 416 10.79 1.68 -10.68
N ILE A 417 10.54 2.06 -11.94
CA ILE A 417 11.42 1.78 -13.08
C ILE A 417 12.83 2.34 -12.84
N TYR A 418 12.93 3.61 -12.41
CA TYR A 418 14.22 4.24 -12.08
C TYR A 418 14.91 3.55 -10.89
N SER A 419 14.17 3.04 -9.91
CA SER A 419 14.71 2.27 -8.78
C SER A 419 15.18 0.85 -9.12
N LEU A 420 14.75 0.25 -10.25
CA LEU A 420 14.99 -1.18 -10.53
C LEU A 420 16.45 -1.64 -10.43
N PRO A 421 17.48 -0.89 -10.92
CA PRO A 421 18.87 -1.31 -10.80
C PRO A 421 19.32 -1.47 -9.34
N GLN A 422 18.79 -0.65 -8.43
CA GLN A 422 19.06 -0.76 -7.00
C GLN A 422 18.19 -1.86 -6.35
N LEU A 423 16.89 -1.93 -6.66
CA LEU A 423 15.98 -2.92 -6.07
C LEU A 423 16.41 -4.37 -6.38
N PHE A 424 16.87 -4.64 -7.61
CA PHE A 424 17.44 -5.93 -7.99
C PHE A 424 18.91 -6.13 -7.59
N HIS A 425 19.49 -5.20 -6.82
CA HIS A 425 20.88 -5.25 -6.35
C HIS A 425 21.94 -5.37 -7.46
N ILE A 426 21.59 -4.96 -8.69
CA ILE A 426 22.49 -4.86 -9.84
C ILE A 426 23.51 -3.73 -9.60
N ILE A 427 23.03 -2.64 -8.98
CA ILE A 427 23.82 -1.55 -8.41
C ILE A 427 23.59 -1.59 -6.88
N PRO A 428 24.62 -1.40 -6.03
CA PRO A 428 24.48 -1.45 -4.58
C PRO A 428 23.39 -0.51 -4.03
N CYS A 429 22.37 -1.11 -3.40
CA CYS A 429 21.27 -0.41 -2.77
C CYS A 429 21.54 -0.22 -1.26
N PRO A 430 21.63 1.01 -0.74
CA PRO A 430 21.64 1.24 0.69
C PRO A 430 20.25 0.98 1.28
N ARG A 431 20.18 0.67 2.59
CA ARG A 431 18.91 0.41 3.30
C ARG A 431 17.95 1.61 3.24
N HIS A 432 18.49 2.83 3.32
CA HIS A 432 17.73 4.07 3.22
C HIS A 432 18.24 4.87 2.02
N ARG A 433 17.32 5.25 1.13
CA ARG A 433 17.58 6.01 -0.12
C ARG A 433 17.06 7.45 -0.06
N LEU A 434 16.72 7.91 1.13
CA LEU A 434 16.19 9.24 1.42
C LEU A 434 17.25 10.31 1.17
N PRO A 435 16.87 11.53 0.77
CA PRO A 435 17.82 12.65 0.66
C PRO A 435 18.44 12.98 2.02
N ARG A 436 19.65 13.54 2.02
CA ARG A 436 20.36 13.92 3.25
C ARG A 436 19.93 15.33 3.68
N PHE A 437 19.67 15.53 4.96
CA PHE A 437 19.43 16.87 5.52
C PHE A 437 20.76 17.55 5.82
N ASN A 438 20.96 18.75 5.27
CA ASN A 438 22.09 19.61 5.59
C ASN A 438 21.65 20.64 6.66
N PRO A 439 22.21 20.59 7.88
CA PRO A 439 21.81 21.48 8.98
C PRO A 439 22.22 22.94 8.76
N ASP A 440 23.28 23.21 8.00
CA ASP A 440 23.79 24.56 7.75
C ASP A 440 22.91 25.32 6.76
N THR A 441 22.33 24.62 5.77
CA THR A 441 21.43 25.20 4.77
C THR A 441 19.95 25.05 5.11
N GLY A 442 19.60 24.15 6.04
CA GLY A 442 18.22 23.80 6.39
C GLY A 442 17.46 23.09 5.25
N LYS A 443 18.18 22.40 4.35
CA LYS A 443 17.64 21.82 3.11
C LYS A 443 17.98 20.35 2.95
N LEU A 444 17.23 19.68 2.09
CA LEU A 444 17.50 18.33 1.61
C LEU A 444 18.40 18.38 0.38
N GLU A 445 19.44 17.55 0.41
CA GLU A 445 20.45 17.34 -0.62
C GLU A 445 20.41 15.89 -1.11
N MET A 446 21.01 15.63 -2.28
CA MET A 446 21.06 14.27 -2.83
C MET A 446 21.78 13.31 -1.87
N SER A 447 21.24 12.10 -1.75
CA SER A 447 21.94 10.99 -1.12
C SER A 447 22.63 10.12 -2.16
N TYR A 448 23.78 9.56 -1.77
CA TYR A 448 24.64 8.78 -2.64
C TYR A 448 24.91 7.38 -2.08
N SER A 449 25.17 6.43 -2.98
CA SER A 449 25.62 5.06 -2.70
C SER A 449 27.06 4.91 -3.17
N ARG A 450 27.99 4.70 -2.22
CA ARG A 450 29.43 4.56 -2.45
C ARG A 450 29.84 3.09 -2.39
N PHE A 451 30.53 2.60 -3.41
CA PHE A 451 30.98 1.20 -3.52
C PHE A 451 32.31 1.10 -4.26
N LYS A 452 33.00 -0.05 -4.13
CA LYS A 452 34.27 -0.28 -4.85
C LYS A 452 34.01 -0.46 -6.33
N SER A 453 34.73 0.26 -7.19
CA SER A 453 34.50 0.23 -8.65
C SER A 453 34.63 -1.18 -9.23
N LYS A 454 35.54 -1.99 -8.68
CA LYS A 454 35.82 -3.38 -9.09
C LYS A 454 34.77 -4.40 -8.64
N SER A 455 33.84 -4.06 -7.73
CA SER A 455 32.77 -4.97 -7.30
C SER A 455 31.48 -4.88 -8.12
N LEU A 456 31.40 -3.95 -9.08
CA LEU A 456 30.20 -3.77 -9.89
C LEU A 456 30.16 -4.81 -11.03
N SER A 457 29.01 -5.44 -11.24
CA SER A 457 28.82 -6.38 -12.36
C SER A 457 28.93 -5.68 -13.72
N PRO A 458 29.32 -6.37 -14.82
CA PRO A 458 29.39 -5.76 -16.14
C PRO A 458 28.08 -5.09 -16.57
N LEU A 459 26.95 -5.73 -16.26
CA LEU A 459 25.61 -5.22 -16.51
C LEU A 459 25.30 -3.98 -15.66
N GLY A 460 25.70 -3.97 -14.38
CA GLY A 460 25.59 -2.78 -13.52
C GLY A 460 26.43 -1.61 -14.01
N THR A 461 27.66 -1.88 -14.49
CA THR A 461 28.53 -0.86 -15.10
C THR A 461 27.91 -0.28 -16.37
N SER A 462 27.36 -1.13 -17.26
CA SER A 462 26.67 -0.67 -18.47
C SER A 462 25.44 0.19 -18.15
N ILE A 463 24.60 -0.23 -17.21
CA ILE A 463 23.43 0.55 -16.78
C ILE A 463 23.88 1.90 -16.20
N LEU A 464 24.90 1.91 -15.33
CA LEU A 464 25.39 3.14 -14.72
C LEU A 464 25.94 4.13 -15.77
N GLN A 465 26.74 3.65 -16.72
CA GLN A 465 27.27 4.47 -17.82
C GLN A 465 26.16 5.02 -18.72
N VAL A 466 25.13 4.23 -19.03
CA VAL A 466 23.98 4.69 -19.81
C VAL A 466 23.19 5.74 -19.03
N SER A 467 22.91 5.53 -17.74
CA SER A 467 22.18 6.48 -16.91
C SER A 467 22.94 7.79 -16.68
N GLU A 468 24.26 7.73 -16.57
CA GLU A 468 25.15 8.90 -16.51
C GLU A 468 25.14 9.67 -17.84
N LYS A 469 25.24 8.97 -18.99
CA LYS A 469 25.17 9.58 -20.33
C LYS A 469 23.84 10.29 -20.61
N PHE A 470 22.73 9.79 -20.07
CA PHE A 470 21.42 10.45 -20.12
C PHE A 470 21.22 11.51 -19.02
N HIS A 471 22.26 11.83 -18.24
CA HIS A 471 22.23 12.76 -17.09
C HIS A 471 21.16 12.44 -16.02
N LEU A 472 20.68 11.19 -15.98
CA LEU A 472 19.71 10.71 -14.97
C LEU A 472 20.40 10.41 -13.64
N VAL A 473 21.68 10.05 -13.67
CA VAL A 473 22.47 9.66 -12.50
C VAL A 473 23.73 10.52 -12.46
N GLU A 474 24.06 11.00 -11.26
CA GLU A 474 25.29 11.71 -10.98
C GLU A 474 26.32 10.73 -10.41
N VAL A 475 27.52 10.70 -10.99
CA VAL A 475 28.55 9.71 -10.66
C VAL A 475 29.87 10.39 -10.35
N HIS A 476 30.31 10.26 -9.11
CA HIS A 476 31.63 10.65 -8.66
C HIS A 476 32.55 9.42 -8.65
N ARG A 477 33.77 9.58 -9.18
CA ARG A 477 34.80 8.54 -9.21
C ARG A 477 36.04 9.06 -8.52
N GLY A 478 36.68 8.23 -7.72
CA GLY A 478 37.89 8.61 -7.00
C GLY A 478 38.64 7.40 -6.46
N THR A 479 39.76 7.68 -5.81
CA THR A 479 40.61 6.66 -5.19
C THR A 479 40.75 6.97 -3.71
N ASP A 480 40.58 5.95 -2.88
CA ASP A 480 40.79 6.00 -1.42
C ASP A 480 41.85 4.97 -1.03
N LYS A 481 42.20 4.89 0.25
CA LYS A 481 43.16 3.92 0.81
C LYS A 481 42.79 2.46 0.49
N ASP A 482 41.49 2.20 0.31
CA ASP A 482 40.90 0.89 -0.02
C ASP A 482 40.79 0.59 -1.54
N GLY A 483 41.31 1.50 -2.38
CA GLY A 483 41.29 1.42 -3.85
C GLY A 483 40.29 2.38 -4.52
N GLU A 484 40.04 2.14 -5.81
CA GLU A 484 39.08 2.91 -6.61
C GLU A 484 37.64 2.70 -6.12
N TYR A 485 36.93 3.80 -5.92
CA TYR A 485 35.51 3.82 -5.59
C TYR A 485 34.70 4.58 -6.63
N THR A 486 33.45 4.16 -6.77
CA THR A 486 32.40 4.86 -7.51
C THR A 486 31.31 5.22 -6.52
N GLU A 487 30.84 6.45 -6.57
CA GLU A 487 29.73 6.95 -5.77
C GLU A 487 28.67 7.52 -6.71
N CYS A 488 27.48 6.92 -6.73
CA CYS A 488 26.38 7.39 -7.56
C CYS A 488 25.23 7.92 -6.70
N ASN A 489 24.48 8.92 -7.19
CA ASN A 489 23.27 9.35 -6.46
C ASN A 489 22.24 8.19 -6.38
N ASN A 490 21.42 8.19 -5.34
CA ASN A 490 20.40 7.16 -5.14
C ASN A 490 19.30 7.30 -6.19
N MET A 491 18.93 6.17 -6.81
CA MET A 491 18.00 6.13 -7.93
C MET A 491 16.56 6.15 -7.43
N THR A 492 16.11 7.31 -6.96
CA THR A 492 14.71 7.59 -6.61
C THR A 492 14.25 8.91 -7.20
N LEU A 493 12.96 9.04 -7.50
CA LEU A 493 12.36 10.25 -8.05
C LEU A 493 12.59 11.48 -7.15
N ILE A 494 12.66 11.27 -5.82
CA ILE A 494 12.98 12.31 -4.83
C ILE A 494 14.39 12.88 -5.09
N ASN A 495 15.42 12.03 -5.21
CA ASN A 495 16.78 12.49 -5.51
C ASN A 495 16.88 13.07 -6.92
N LEU A 496 16.12 12.57 -7.89
CA LEU A 496 16.09 13.11 -9.26
C LEU A 496 15.51 14.54 -9.31
N VAL A 497 14.46 14.84 -8.53
CA VAL A 497 13.92 16.21 -8.41
C VAL A 497 14.94 17.15 -7.76
N ILE A 498 15.65 16.70 -6.72
CA ILE A 498 16.76 17.47 -6.11
C ILE A 498 17.91 17.66 -7.11
N LYS A 499 18.24 16.66 -7.93
CA LYS A 499 19.26 16.77 -8.98
C LYS A 499 18.92 17.86 -10.02
N ILE A 500 17.63 18.00 -10.36
CA ILE A 500 17.16 18.96 -11.37
C ILE A 500 17.04 20.38 -10.79
N LEU A 501 16.60 20.52 -9.53
CA LEU A 501 16.27 21.82 -8.92
C LEU A 501 17.31 22.32 -7.90
N GLY A 502 18.30 21.50 -7.55
CA GLY A 502 19.25 21.74 -6.47
C GLY A 502 18.67 21.48 -5.07
N PRO A 503 19.43 21.81 -4.01
CA PRO A 503 19.01 21.62 -2.62
C PRO A 503 17.70 22.36 -2.31
N THR A 504 16.72 21.64 -1.78
CA THR A 504 15.34 22.14 -1.54
C THR A 504 14.89 21.86 -0.12
N HIS A 505 14.07 22.76 0.44
CA HIS A 505 13.47 22.55 1.76
C HIS A 505 12.40 21.45 1.67
N GLU A 506 12.31 20.58 2.68
CA GLU A 506 11.45 19.38 2.68
C GLU A 506 10.00 19.67 2.30
N ARG A 507 9.34 20.63 2.97
CA ARG A 507 7.97 21.07 2.64
C ARG A 507 7.81 21.37 1.14
N THR A 508 8.77 22.08 0.55
CA THR A 508 8.73 22.46 -0.87
C THR A 508 8.94 21.25 -1.77
N LEU A 509 9.85 20.35 -1.42
CA LEU A 509 10.09 19.10 -2.15
C LEU A 509 8.85 18.19 -2.16
N THR A 510 8.18 18.01 -1.01
CA THR A 510 6.89 17.32 -0.95
C THR A 510 5.86 18.00 -1.84
N SER A 511 5.70 19.33 -1.75
CA SER A 511 4.75 20.06 -2.61
C SER A 511 5.04 19.93 -4.10
N LEU A 512 6.31 19.89 -4.52
CA LEU A 512 6.72 19.68 -5.91
C LEU A 512 6.41 18.26 -6.40
N LEU A 513 6.61 17.24 -5.56
CA LEU A 513 6.27 15.86 -5.89
C LEU A 513 4.74 15.64 -5.94
N LEU A 514 3.97 16.32 -5.09
CA LEU A 514 2.50 16.32 -5.18
C LEU A 514 2.00 17.08 -6.41
N LEU A 515 2.66 18.18 -6.81
CA LEU A 515 2.37 18.85 -8.07
C LEU A 515 2.67 17.94 -9.28
N LEU A 516 3.79 17.22 -9.27
CA LEU A 516 4.12 16.21 -10.28
C LEU A 516 3.06 15.10 -10.34
N GLN A 517 2.49 14.69 -9.20
CA GLN A 517 1.37 13.76 -9.14
C GLN A 517 0.10 14.32 -9.77
N VAL A 518 -0.25 15.58 -9.51
CA VAL A 518 -1.40 16.26 -10.16
C VAL A 518 -1.20 16.37 -11.67
N VAL A 519 0.01 16.72 -12.13
CA VAL A 519 0.35 16.76 -13.57
C VAL A 519 0.26 15.37 -14.19
N GLY A 520 0.72 14.32 -13.49
CA GLY A 520 0.54 12.92 -13.89
C GLY A 520 -0.93 12.55 -14.07
N SER A 521 -1.80 12.94 -13.15
CA SER A 521 -3.25 12.72 -13.27
C SER A 521 -3.89 13.49 -14.42
N ILE A 522 -3.50 14.75 -14.66
CA ILE A 522 -3.98 15.52 -15.82
C ILE A 522 -3.55 14.86 -17.14
N MET A 523 -2.31 14.35 -17.20
CA MET A 523 -1.83 13.58 -18.35
C MET A 523 -2.61 12.26 -18.52
N ALA A 524 -2.90 11.54 -17.42
CA ALA A 524 -3.74 10.34 -17.44
C ALA A 524 -5.14 10.61 -17.99
N PHE A 525 -5.80 11.69 -17.55
CA PHE A 525 -7.10 12.11 -18.09
C PHE A 525 -7.03 12.50 -19.56
N SER A 526 -5.96 13.19 -19.98
CA SER A 526 -5.73 13.58 -21.37
C SER A 526 -5.54 12.34 -22.26
N ILE A 527 -4.78 11.36 -21.79
CA ILE A 527 -4.63 10.06 -22.45
C ILE A 527 -5.97 9.33 -22.55
N ARG A 528 -6.74 9.26 -21.45
CA ARG A 528 -8.00 8.55 -21.37
C ARG A 528 -9.09 9.13 -22.28
N TYR A 529 -9.26 10.46 -22.29
CA TYR A 529 -10.39 11.09 -22.99
C TYR A 529 -10.06 11.61 -24.40
N GLN A 530 -8.79 11.92 -24.69
CA GLN A 530 -8.40 12.44 -26.02
C GLN A 530 -7.60 11.41 -26.84
N LEU A 531 -6.60 10.75 -26.23
CA LEU A 531 -5.67 9.90 -26.97
C LEU A 531 -6.11 8.42 -27.08
N VAL A 532 -7.15 7.98 -26.37
CA VAL A 532 -7.60 6.57 -26.40
C VAL A 532 -7.92 6.07 -27.81
N ARG A 533 -8.42 6.95 -28.70
CA ARG A 533 -8.70 6.66 -30.12
C ARG A 533 -7.45 6.28 -30.94
N LEU A 534 -6.26 6.70 -30.50
CA LEU A 534 -4.98 6.33 -31.11
C LEU A 534 -4.60 4.87 -30.80
N PHE A 535 -5.05 4.35 -29.67
CA PHE A 535 -4.68 3.02 -29.16
C PHE A 535 -5.79 1.97 -29.28
N TYR A 536 -7.05 2.39 -29.28
CA TYR A 536 -8.23 1.52 -29.34
C TYR A 536 -9.23 2.04 -30.37
N ASP A 537 -10.20 1.21 -30.75
CA ASP A 537 -11.35 1.65 -31.54
C ASP A 537 -12.48 1.95 -30.53
N VAL A 538 -12.95 3.20 -30.55
CA VAL A 538 -13.85 3.84 -29.59
C VAL A 538 -14.76 4.82 -30.33
#